data_AF-A0AA95I2V7-F1
#
_entry.id   AF-A0AA95I2V7-F1
#
_cell.length_a   1.000
_cell.length_b   1.000
_cell.length_c   1.000
_cell.angle_alpha   90.00
_cell.angle_beta   90.00
_cell.angle_gamma   90.00
#
_symmetry.space_group_name_H-M   'P 1'
#
loop_
_entity.id
_entity.type
_entity.pdbx_description
1 polymer ?
#
loop_
_entity_poly.entity_id
_entity_poly.type
_entity_poly.pdbx_seq_one_letter_code
_entity_poly.pdbx_strand_id
1 'polypeptide(L)'
;MPKEFINEKGEVKNQLPPLPKQDAAESLDFNPVTPDQSGDPQCGPVNRNVSFCCEAEIPEGFMGVVDDIRLIYNTNQLRTYIEECDKTVDTDCGPVTVPLYQVRVTGCIPFIGSVSVIGDCGGLETTGNDPACQPALDNSGLGRISCSGKVCVDHVIGCSATPPTTLPDLNCDTISVAAYGVFNNNRPGAVCGLQIICRSIIFAGAFQLPAISST
;
A
#
# COMPACT_ATOMS: atom_id res chain seq x y z
N MET A 1 18.87 -15.43 33.53
CA MET A 1 19.05 -14.10 34.14
C MET A 1 18.98 -13.08 33.02
N PRO A 2 17.92 -12.25 32.92
CA PRO A 2 17.86 -11.21 31.91
C PRO A 2 18.78 -10.07 32.30
N LYS A 3 19.58 -9.58 31.34
CA LYS A 3 20.47 -8.43 31.52
C LYS A 3 19.67 -7.14 31.33
N GLU A 4 19.62 -6.31 32.37
CA GLU A 4 19.07 -4.96 32.32
C GLU A 4 20.08 -4.01 31.65
N PHE A 5 19.62 -3.14 30.75
CA PHE A 5 20.42 -2.09 30.15
C PHE A 5 20.25 -0.79 30.95
N ILE A 6 21.35 -0.34 31.55
CA ILE A 6 21.47 0.91 32.32
C ILE A 6 22.08 1.96 31.39
N ASN A 7 21.49 3.16 31.29
CA ASN A 7 22.10 4.28 30.54
C ASN A 7 23.10 5.06 31.42
N GLU A 8 23.97 5.86 30.80
CA GLU A 8 25.10 6.58 31.44
C GLU A 8 24.71 7.65 32.48
N LYS A 9 23.43 7.75 32.88
CA LYS A 9 22.97 8.67 33.93
C LYS A 9 22.25 8.00 35.10
N GLY A 10 22.17 6.66 35.14
CA GLY A 10 21.74 5.92 36.33
C GLY A 10 20.26 6.08 36.73
N GLU A 11 19.39 6.52 35.82
CA GLU A 11 17.95 6.66 36.10
C GLU A 11 17.15 5.48 35.53
N VAL A 12 16.46 4.75 36.41
CA VAL A 12 15.46 3.73 36.04
C VAL A 12 14.13 4.44 35.79
N LYS A 13 13.70 4.54 34.54
CA LYS A 13 12.38 5.11 34.18
C LYS A 13 11.45 4.04 33.63
N ASN A 14 11.05 3.09 34.49
CA ASN A 14 9.85 2.29 34.27
C ASN A 14 8.64 3.10 34.74
N GLN A 15 8.13 3.99 33.88
CA GLN A 15 6.78 4.51 33.99
C GLN A 15 6.35 5.07 32.63
N LEU A 16 5.51 4.29 31.95
CA LEU A 16 4.70 4.76 30.85
C LEU A 16 3.78 5.88 31.40
N PRO A 17 3.67 7.06 30.74
CA PRO A 17 2.70 8.06 31.17
C PRO A 17 1.27 7.49 31.07
N PRO A 18 0.39 7.79 32.04
CA PRO A 18 -0.97 7.30 32.03
C PRO A 18 -1.74 7.89 30.83
N LEU A 19 -2.54 7.05 30.18
CA LEU A 19 -3.47 7.46 29.12
C LEU A 19 -4.35 8.62 29.61
N PRO A 20 -4.60 9.65 28.77
CA PRO A 20 -5.54 10.70 29.12
C PRO A 20 -6.93 10.09 29.33
N LYS A 21 -7.59 10.52 30.40
CA LYS A 21 -8.96 10.12 30.74
C LYS A 21 -9.89 10.57 29.61
N GLN A 22 -10.69 9.64 29.09
CA GLN A 22 -11.78 9.96 28.17
C GLN A 22 -12.88 10.68 28.95
N ASP A 23 -12.86 12.00 28.87
CA ASP A 23 -14.03 12.82 29.18
C ASP A 23 -14.98 12.84 27.97
N ALA A 24 -16.27 12.86 28.27
CA ALA A 24 -17.38 12.66 27.36
C ALA A 24 -17.60 13.80 26.33
N ALA A 25 -18.37 13.45 25.28
CA ALA A 25 -18.86 14.25 24.14
C ALA A 25 -17.83 14.44 23.01
N GLU A 26 -18.11 14.08 21.75
CA GLU A 26 -19.24 14.54 20.95
C GLU A 26 -19.82 13.41 20.09
N SER A 27 -21.15 13.32 20.02
CA SER A 27 -21.86 12.43 19.10
C SER A 27 -21.50 12.82 17.66
N LEU A 28 -20.77 11.95 16.96
CA LEU A 28 -20.68 12.04 15.51
C LEU A 28 -22.05 11.63 14.96
N ASP A 29 -22.87 12.63 14.63
CA ASP A 29 -24.07 12.45 13.82
C ASP A 29 -23.66 11.81 12.49
N PHE A 30 -23.85 10.49 12.39
CA PHE A 30 -23.92 9.81 11.12
C PHE A 30 -25.24 10.19 10.46
N ASN A 31 -25.30 11.40 9.91
CA ASN A 31 -26.28 11.66 8.86
C ASN A 31 -25.89 10.78 7.67
N PRO A 32 -26.75 9.85 7.23
CA PRO A 32 -26.51 9.17 5.97
C PRO A 32 -26.45 10.25 4.90
N VAL A 33 -25.31 10.33 4.22
CA VAL A 33 -25.21 11.11 2.98
C VAL A 33 -26.17 10.44 2.00
N THR A 34 -27.38 10.97 1.90
CA THR A 34 -28.27 10.66 0.80
C THR A 34 -27.53 11.00 -0.48
N PRO A 35 -27.41 10.08 -1.45
CA PRO A 35 -26.87 10.44 -2.75
C PRO A 35 -27.81 11.48 -3.34
N ASP A 36 -27.29 12.67 -3.62
CA ASP A 36 -28.00 13.68 -4.40
C ASP A 36 -28.18 13.13 -5.81
N GLN A 37 -29.32 12.46 -6.02
CA GLN A 37 -29.77 11.98 -7.30
C GLN A 37 -30.52 13.11 -8.01
N SER A 38 -29.80 14.09 -8.56
CA SER A 38 -30.35 15.01 -9.57
C SER A 38 -29.32 15.82 -10.38
N GLY A 39 -28.03 15.45 -10.38
CA GLY A 39 -27.00 16.12 -11.19
C GLY A 39 -26.34 15.16 -12.19
N ASP A 40 -26.00 15.68 -13.38
CA ASP A 40 -25.13 14.98 -14.34
C ASP A 40 -23.78 14.62 -13.68
N PRO A 41 -23.18 13.46 -14.04
CA PRO A 41 -21.99 12.95 -13.37
C PRO A 41 -20.82 13.94 -13.48
N GLN A 42 -20.39 14.48 -12.34
CA GLN A 42 -19.25 15.42 -12.30
C GLN A 42 -17.92 14.71 -12.54
N CYS A 43 -17.00 15.37 -13.23
CA CYS A 43 -15.66 14.84 -13.46
C CYS A 43 -14.90 14.68 -12.14
N GLY A 44 -14.28 13.51 -11.97
CA GLY A 44 -13.45 13.20 -10.81
C GLY A 44 -12.07 13.86 -10.88
N PRO A 45 -11.39 14.05 -9.74
CA PRO A 45 -10.02 14.52 -9.74
C PRO A 45 -9.10 13.47 -10.37
N VAL A 46 -8.16 13.92 -11.21
CA VAL A 46 -7.12 13.05 -11.76
C VAL A 46 -6.18 12.65 -10.63
N ASN A 47 -6.17 11.37 -10.28
CA ASN A 47 -5.25 10.79 -9.32
C ASN A 47 -4.72 9.48 -9.88
N ARG A 48 -3.41 9.37 -9.99
CA ARG A 48 -2.75 8.19 -10.55
C ARG A 48 -2.00 7.38 -9.49
N ASN A 49 -2.07 7.77 -8.22
CA ASN A 49 -1.34 7.12 -7.13
C ASN A 49 -2.28 6.19 -6.35
N VAL A 50 -1.98 4.90 -6.40
CA VAL A 50 -2.74 3.85 -5.71
C VAL A 50 -1.88 3.32 -4.57
N SER A 51 -2.17 3.77 -3.35
CA SER A 51 -1.40 3.38 -2.16
C SER A 51 -1.72 1.95 -1.73
N PHE A 52 -0.70 1.19 -1.32
CA PHE A 52 -0.85 -0.14 -0.75
C PHE A 52 -0.02 -0.30 0.52
N CYS A 53 -0.48 -1.19 1.40
CA CYS A 53 0.20 -1.55 2.64
C CYS A 53 -0.14 -3.01 3.00
N CYS A 54 0.85 -3.78 3.44
CA CYS A 54 0.63 -5.06 4.12
C CYS A 54 1.64 -5.26 5.26
N GLU A 55 1.25 -6.05 6.26
CA GLU A 55 2.01 -6.28 7.47
C GLU A 55 2.28 -7.78 7.64
N ALA A 56 3.50 -8.13 8.03
CA ALA A 56 3.90 -9.49 8.41
C ALA A 56 4.54 -9.46 9.80
N GLU A 57 4.06 -10.30 10.72
CA GLU A 57 4.67 -10.42 12.04
C GLU A 57 5.99 -11.20 11.97
N ILE A 58 7.01 -10.74 12.72
CA ILE A 58 8.22 -11.52 12.95
C ILE A 58 8.01 -12.35 14.23
N PRO A 59 7.99 -13.69 14.16
CA PRO A 59 7.89 -14.51 15.35
C PRO A 59 9.08 -14.33 16.29
N GLU A 60 8.89 -14.61 17.57
CA GLU A 60 10.00 -14.59 18.54
C GLU A 60 11.09 -15.60 18.16
N GLY A 61 12.36 -15.21 18.32
CA GLY A 61 13.52 -16.03 17.93
C GLY A 61 14.00 -15.82 16.50
N PHE A 62 13.36 -14.95 15.71
CA PHE A 62 13.78 -14.61 14.35
C PHE A 62 14.25 -13.16 14.25
N MET A 63 15.24 -12.93 13.38
CA MET A 63 15.75 -11.59 13.05
C MET A 63 15.46 -11.26 11.59
N GLY A 64 14.87 -10.08 11.33
CA GLY A 64 14.63 -9.59 9.97
C GLY A 64 15.91 -9.12 9.29
N VAL A 65 16.17 -9.62 8.08
CA VAL A 65 17.28 -9.21 7.20
C VAL A 65 16.71 -8.42 6.03
N VAL A 66 16.91 -7.11 6.06
CA VAL A 66 16.24 -6.15 5.16
C VAL A 66 16.93 -6.03 3.79
N ASP A 67 17.92 -6.87 3.49
CA ASP A 67 18.75 -6.76 2.28
C ASP A 67 18.20 -7.52 1.07
N ASP A 68 17.21 -8.41 1.25
CA ASP A 68 16.54 -9.17 0.16
C ASP A 68 15.01 -8.96 0.24
N ILE A 69 14.59 -7.74 -0.06
CA ILE A 69 13.18 -7.35 -0.17
C ILE A 69 12.67 -7.68 -1.56
N ARG A 70 11.49 -8.31 -1.65
CA ARG A 70 10.83 -8.60 -2.92
C ARG A 70 9.39 -8.15 -2.91
N LEU A 71 8.96 -7.56 -4.01
CA LEU A 71 7.57 -7.23 -4.29
C LEU A 71 7.19 -7.86 -5.62
N ILE A 72 6.10 -8.61 -5.64
CA ILE A 72 5.48 -9.11 -6.85
C ILE A 72 4.02 -8.68 -6.87
N TYR A 73 3.48 -8.36 -8.05
CA TYR A 73 2.12 -7.89 -8.23
C TYR A 73 1.59 -8.29 -9.60
N ASN A 74 0.27 -8.22 -9.78
CA ASN A 74 -0.39 -8.58 -11.03
C ASN A 74 -1.42 -7.51 -11.41
N THR A 75 -1.39 -7.04 -12.66
CA THR A 75 -2.26 -5.96 -13.17
C THR A 75 -3.41 -6.46 -14.06
N ASN A 76 -3.52 -7.78 -14.29
CA ASN A 76 -4.45 -8.36 -15.26
C ASN A 76 -5.94 -8.14 -14.92
N GLN A 77 -6.24 -7.80 -13.67
CA GLN A 77 -7.60 -7.49 -13.23
C GLN A 77 -7.99 -6.02 -13.42
N LEU A 78 -7.06 -5.18 -13.92
CA LEU A 78 -7.36 -3.79 -14.22
C LEU A 78 -8.02 -3.64 -15.60
N ARG A 79 -8.90 -2.65 -15.70
CA ARG A 79 -9.61 -2.27 -16.91
C ARG A 79 -9.67 -0.75 -17.01
N THR A 80 -9.58 -0.23 -18.23
CA THR A 80 -9.80 1.17 -18.55
C THR A 80 -11.13 1.35 -19.28
N TYR A 81 -11.84 2.40 -18.96
CA TYR A 81 -12.98 2.85 -19.76
C TYR A 81 -13.06 4.37 -19.81
N ILE A 82 -13.80 4.87 -20.80
CA ILE A 82 -14.08 6.28 -21.00
C ILE A 82 -15.51 6.51 -20.50
N GLU A 83 -15.70 7.57 -19.75
CA GLU A 83 -17.03 8.03 -19.34
C GLU A 83 -17.16 9.53 -19.58
N GLU A 84 -18.35 9.95 -20.00
CA GLU A 84 -18.71 11.36 -20.10
C GLU A 84 -18.95 11.92 -18.69
N CYS A 85 -18.48 13.12 -18.46
CA CYS A 85 -18.66 13.83 -17.21
C CYS A 85 -18.73 15.33 -17.44
N ASP A 86 -19.40 16.04 -16.55
CA ASP A 86 -19.49 17.48 -16.60
C ASP A 86 -18.47 18.13 -15.68
N LYS A 87 -17.94 19.27 -16.10
CA LYS A 87 -17.12 20.12 -15.26
C LYS A 87 -17.63 21.55 -15.31
N THR A 88 -17.99 22.07 -14.15
CA THR A 88 -18.29 23.50 -13.99
C THR A 88 -16.99 24.26 -13.82
N VAL A 89 -16.79 25.28 -14.65
CA VAL A 89 -15.66 26.21 -14.57
C VAL A 89 -16.20 27.63 -14.38
N ASP A 90 -15.65 28.31 -13.39
CA ASP A 90 -15.96 29.72 -13.15
C ASP A 90 -15.22 30.58 -14.18
N THR A 91 -15.98 31.42 -14.87
CA THR A 91 -15.45 32.40 -15.83
C THR A 91 -15.84 33.82 -15.40
N ASP A 92 -15.21 34.83 -16.00
CA ASP A 92 -15.55 36.24 -15.73
C ASP A 92 -17.02 36.59 -16.09
N CYS A 93 -17.68 35.75 -16.90
CA CYS A 93 -19.09 35.90 -17.29
C CYS A 93 -20.05 35.03 -16.46
N GLY A 94 -19.55 34.32 -15.43
CA GLY A 94 -20.31 33.37 -14.63
C GLY A 94 -19.86 31.91 -14.83
N PRO A 95 -20.41 30.96 -14.04
CA PRO A 95 -20.09 29.55 -14.15
C PRO A 95 -20.61 28.96 -15.47
N VAL A 96 -19.78 28.17 -16.13
CA VAL A 96 -20.13 27.44 -17.36
C VAL A 96 -19.87 25.96 -17.14
N THR A 97 -20.87 25.12 -17.46
CA THR A 97 -20.73 23.67 -17.46
C THR A 97 -20.28 23.21 -18.84
N VAL A 98 -19.19 22.45 -18.89
CA VAL A 98 -18.68 21.85 -20.12
C VAL A 98 -18.68 20.32 -20.01
N PRO A 99 -19.18 19.60 -21.04
CA PRO A 99 -19.04 18.16 -21.10
C PRO A 99 -17.60 17.80 -21.44
N LEU A 100 -17.05 16.83 -20.71
CA LEU A 100 -15.71 16.28 -20.87
C LEU A 100 -15.79 14.75 -20.89
N TYR A 101 -14.67 14.15 -21.27
CA TYR A 101 -14.46 12.71 -21.26
C TYR A 101 -13.35 12.39 -20.28
N GLN A 102 -13.63 11.57 -19.26
CA GLN A 102 -12.61 11.10 -18.34
C GLN A 102 -12.28 9.64 -18.59
N VAL A 103 -11.01 9.30 -18.43
CA VAL A 103 -10.52 7.92 -18.50
C VAL A 103 -10.35 7.41 -17.08
N ARG A 104 -11.06 6.33 -16.76
CA ARG A 104 -11.03 5.71 -15.45
C ARG A 104 -10.40 4.32 -15.53
N VAL A 105 -9.58 4.01 -14.54
CA VAL A 105 -9.05 2.66 -14.30
C VAL A 105 -9.84 2.05 -13.14
N THR A 106 -10.36 0.84 -13.35
CA THR A 106 -11.01 0.04 -12.32
C THR A 106 -10.39 -1.35 -12.22
N GLY A 107 -10.56 -2.01 -11.08
CA GLY A 107 -10.09 -3.38 -10.85
C GLY A 107 -9.29 -3.48 -9.56
N CYS A 108 -8.53 -4.56 -9.36
CA CYS A 108 -7.65 -4.67 -8.20
C CYS A 108 -6.27 -5.21 -8.59
N ILE A 109 -5.24 -4.78 -7.87
CA ILE A 109 -3.85 -5.23 -8.02
C ILE A 109 -3.54 -6.12 -6.82
N PRO A 110 -3.57 -7.46 -6.94
CA PRO A 110 -3.03 -8.34 -5.92
C PRO A 110 -1.50 -8.22 -5.90
N PHE A 111 -0.91 -8.29 -4.71
CA PHE A 111 0.52 -8.18 -4.48
C PHE A 111 0.99 -9.07 -3.32
N ILE A 112 2.27 -9.43 -3.36
CA ILE A 112 2.98 -10.14 -2.30
C ILE A 112 4.30 -9.40 -2.05
N GLY A 113 4.48 -8.95 -0.80
CA GLY A 113 5.74 -8.43 -0.29
C GLY A 113 6.43 -9.51 0.53
N SER A 114 7.75 -9.68 0.38
CA SER A 114 8.52 -10.62 1.19
C SER A 114 9.89 -10.08 1.53
N VAL A 115 10.44 -10.58 2.63
CA VAL A 115 11.76 -10.25 3.13
C VAL A 115 12.38 -11.46 3.81
N SER A 116 13.69 -11.53 3.79
CA SER A 116 14.44 -12.60 4.44
C SER A 116 14.47 -12.42 5.96
N VAL A 117 14.45 -13.55 6.67
CA VAL A 117 14.63 -13.64 8.12
C VAL A 117 15.69 -14.69 8.43
N ILE A 118 16.35 -14.57 9.58
CA ILE A 118 17.31 -15.56 10.07
C ILE A 118 16.80 -16.11 11.41
N GLY A 119 16.84 -17.42 11.56
CA GLY A 119 16.63 -18.13 12.82
C GLY A 119 17.82 -19.04 13.16
N ASP A 120 17.77 -19.65 14.34
CA ASP A 120 18.87 -20.46 14.88
C ASP A 120 19.06 -21.82 14.17
N CYS A 121 18.02 -22.32 13.49
CA CYS A 121 17.97 -23.65 12.89
C CYS A 121 17.33 -23.62 11.50
N GLY A 122 17.62 -24.64 10.68
CA GLY A 122 16.97 -24.87 9.38
C GLY A 122 17.60 -24.09 8.22
N GLY A 123 16.85 -23.88 7.15
CA GLY A 123 17.34 -23.19 5.95
C GLY A 123 16.63 -23.65 4.68
N LEU A 124 17.30 -23.54 3.53
CA LEU A 124 16.74 -23.98 2.25
C LEU A 124 16.65 -25.51 2.21
N GLU A 125 15.51 -26.02 1.75
CA GLU A 125 15.33 -27.43 1.44
C GLU A 125 16.12 -27.77 0.16
N THR A 126 17.00 -28.77 0.24
CA THR A 126 18.00 -29.07 -0.80
C THR A 126 17.73 -30.36 -1.57
N THR A 127 16.86 -31.22 -1.05
CA THR A 127 16.53 -32.52 -1.65
C THR A 127 15.40 -32.46 -2.68
N GLY A 128 14.70 -31.34 -2.78
CA GLY A 128 13.65 -31.12 -3.76
C GLY A 128 12.39 -31.92 -3.47
N ASN A 129 11.58 -32.17 -4.51
CA ASN A 129 10.27 -32.82 -4.38
C ASN A 129 10.32 -34.36 -4.50
N ASP A 130 11.47 -35.00 -4.31
CA ASP A 130 11.55 -36.47 -4.38
C ASP A 130 11.07 -37.11 -3.06
N PRO A 131 9.91 -37.80 -3.05
CA PRO A 131 9.37 -38.41 -1.84
C PRO A 131 10.18 -39.60 -1.32
N ALA A 132 11.15 -40.11 -2.10
CA ALA A 132 12.05 -41.18 -1.67
C ALA A 132 13.24 -40.67 -0.85
N CYS A 133 13.50 -39.35 -0.83
CA CYS A 133 14.60 -38.75 -0.11
C CYS A 133 14.18 -38.23 1.27
N GLN A 134 15.08 -38.32 2.25
CA GLN A 134 14.91 -37.63 3.52
C GLN A 134 15.16 -36.13 3.30
N PRO A 135 14.29 -35.23 3.81
CA PRO A 135 14.45 -33.80 3.63
C PRO A 135 15.76 -33.32 4.26
N ALA A 136 16.61 -32.69 3.45
CA ALA A 136 17.88 -32.10 3.90
C ALA A 136 17.82 -30.58 3.80
N LEU A 137 18.21 -29.91 4.88
CA LEU A 137 18.33 -28.46 4.95
C LEU A 137 19.79 -28.04 4.84
N ASP A 138 20.05 -26.89 4.22
CA ASP A 138 21.39 -26.32 4.10
C ASP A 138 21.95 -25.75 5.42
N ASN A 139 21.13 -25.71 6.48
CA ASN A 139 21.46 -25.18 7.81
C ASN A 139 21.90 -23.70 7.80
N SER A 140 21.49 -22.93 6.78
CA SER A 140 21.78 -21.49 6.69
C SER A 140 21.01 -20.64 7.71
N GLY A 141 19.95 -21.19 8.31
CA GLY A 141 19.00 -20.45 9.15
C GLY A 141 18.15 -19.45 8.37
N LEU A 142 18.30 -19.38 7.04
CA LEU A 142 17.62 -18.39 6.20
C LEU A 142 16.18 -18.83 5.91
N GLY A 143 15.23 -17.97 6.27
CA GLY A 143 13.82 -18.09 5.92
C GLY A 143 13.32 -16.85 5.20
N ARG A 144 12.06 -16.88 4.75
CA ARG A 144 11.34 -15.69 4.28
C ARG A 144 10.00 -15.57 4.97
N ILE A 145 9.68 -14.34 5.34
CA ILE A 145 8.32 -13.97 5.73
C ILE A 145 7.73 -13.11 4.62
N SER A 146 6.42 -13.19 4.47
CA SER A 146 5.70 -12.45 3.45
C SER A 146 4.35 -11.99 3.95
N CYS A 147 3.88 -10.88 3.41
CA CYS A 147 2.47 -10.51 3.45
C CYS A 147 1.92 -10.45 2.04
N SER A 148 0.63 -10.73 1.93
CA SER A 148 -0.12 -10.62 0.68
C SER A 148 -1.30 -9.68 0.88
N GLY A 149 -1.69 -9.02 -0.20
CA GLY A 149 -2.81 -8.11 -0.19
C GLY A 149 -3.37 -7.89 -1.58
N LYS A 150 -4.46 -7.14 -1.65
CA LYS A 150 -4.93 -6.55 -2.90
C LYS A 150 -5.33 -5.10 -2.65
N VAL A 151 -5.02 -4.23 -3.58
CA VAL A 151 -5.53 -2.86 -3.60
C VAL A 151 -6.50 -2.70 -4.76
N CYS A 152 -7.70 -2.19 -4.51
CA CYS A 152 -8.65 -1.91 -5.58
C CYS A 152 -8.51 -0.47 -6.06
N VAL A 153 -8.55 -0.34 -7.37
CA VAL A 153 -8.41 0.90 -8.12
C VAL A 153 -9.79 1.31 -8.56
N ASP A 154 -10.14 2.55 -8.26
CA ASP A 154 -11.22 3.28 -8.92
C ASP A 154 -10.76 4.73 -9.10
N HIS A 155 -9.96 4.98 -10.15
CA HIS A 155 -9.19 6.22 -10.30
C HIS A 155 -9.35 6.81 -11.69
N VAL A 156 -9.58 8.13 -11.74
CA VAL A 156 -9.49 8.90 -12.99
C VAL A 156 -8.02 9.17 -13.29
N ILE A 157 -7.56 8.74 -14.46
CA ILE A 157 -6.15 8.88 -14.88
C ILE A 157 -5.93 10.01 -15.89
N GLY A 158 -7.01 10.61 -16.39
CA GLY A 158 -6.96 11.79 -17.23
C GLY A 158 -8.35 12.25 -17.68
N CYS A 159 -8.41 13.49 -18.17
CA CYS A 159 -9.63 14.12 -18.68
C CYS A 159 -9.31 14.86 -19.98
N SER A 160 -10.26 14.89 -20.91
CA SER A 160 -10.15 15.55 -22.22
C SER A 160 -11.48 16.18 -22.63
N ALA A 161 -11.43 17.23 -23.45
CA ALA A 161 -12.63 17.83 -24.05
C ALA A 161 -13.17 17.01 -25.24
N THR A 162 -12.33 16.17 -25.84
CA THR A 162 -12.69 15.23 -26.91
C THR A 162 -12.55 13.79 -26.43
N PRO A 163 -13.37 12.85 -26.93
CA PRO A 163 -13.23 11.44 -26.58
C PRO A 163 -11.84 10.92 -26.93
N PRO A 164 -11.07 10.37 -25.96
CA PRO A 164 -9.79 9.75 -26.25
C PRO A 164 -9.94 8.59 -27.23
N THR A 165 -9.08 8.53 -28.25
CA THR A 165 -9.08 7.45 -29.26
C THR A 165 -8.19 6.28 -28.88
N THR A 166 -7.30 6.47 -27.92
CA THR A 166 -6.39 5.44 -27.41
C THR A 166 -6.44 5.39 -25.89
N LEU A 167 -6.44 4.18 -25.35
CA LEU A 167 -6.38 3.91 -23.92
C LEU A 167 -5.00 3.33 -23.58
N PRO A 168 -4.44 3.66 -22.40
CA PRO A 168 -3.14 3.14 -22.02
C PRO A 168 -3.23 1.64 -21.70
N ASP A 169 -2.18 0.89 -22.07
CA ASP A 169 -2.02 -0.48 -21.61
C ASP A 169 -1.82 -0.51 -20.08
N LEU A 170 -2.41 -1.51 -19.42
CA LEU A 170 -2.34 -1.70 -17.96
C LEU A 170 -1.48 -2.91 -17.61
N ASN A 171 -0.18 -2.83 -17.88
CA ASN A 171 0.78 -3.90 -17.67
C ASN A 171 1.93 -3.44 -16.75
N CYS A 172 2.88 -4.34 -16.49
CA CYS A 172 4.01 -4.05 -15.59
C CYS A 172 5.01 -3.03 -16.15
N ASP A 173 4.99 -2.76 -17.45
CA ASP A 173 5.87 -1.75 -18.08
C ASP A 173 5.29 -0.34 -17.92
N THR A 174 3.96 -0.22 -17.83
CA THR A 174 3.25 1.07 -17.70
C THR A 174 2.87 1.41 -16.26
N ILE A 175 2.68 0.40 -15.41
CA ILE A 175 2.37 0.55 -13.98
C ILE A 175 3.65 0.33 -13.18
N SER A 176 4.23 1.43 -12.72
CA SER A 176 5.44 1.42 -11.89
C SER A 176 5.11 1.46 -10.41
N VAL A 177 6.05 1.01 -9.59
CA VAL A 177 5.97 1.12 -8.14
C VAL A 177 6.74 2.36 -7.70
N ALA A 178 6.05 3.28 -7.01
CA ALA A 178 6.60 4.50 -6.44
C ALA A 178 6.59 4.43 -4.91
N ALA A 179 7.55 5.12 -4.28
CA ALA A 179 7.62 5.29 -2.82
C ALA A 179 7.57 3.97 -2.01
N TYR A 180 8.10 2.88 -2.55
CA TYR A 180 8.11 1.58 -1.88
C TYR A 180 9.14 1.51 -0.75
N GLY A 181 8.72 0.97 0.39
CA GLY A 181 9.55 0.83 1.57
C GLY A 181 9.14 -0.35 2.43
N VAL A 182 10.11 -0.80 3.23
CA VAL A 182 9.96 -1.83 4.25
C VAL A 182 10.36 -1.26 5.60
N PHE A 183 9.47 -1.38 6.58
CA PHE A 183 9.57 -0.72 7.87
C PHE A 183 9.48 -1.75 9.01
N ASN A 184 10.29 -1.57 10.05
CA ASN A 184 10.29 -2.41 11.27
C ASN A 184 10.92 -1.64 12.46
N ASN A 185 10.99 -2.27 13.64
CA ASN A 185 11.67 -1.72 14.82
C ASN A 185 13.12 -1.22 14.61
N ASN A 186 13.87 -1.85 13.71
CA ASN A 186 15.28 -1.53 13.45
C ASN A 186 15.47 -0.46 12.36
N ARG A 187 14.41 -0.16 11.60
CA ARG A 187 14.37 0.87 10.56
C ARG A 187 13.12 1.73 10.75
N PRO A 188 13.13 2.65 11.74
CA PRO A 188 12.01 3.53 11.97
C PRO A 188 11.80 4.43 10.74
N GLY A 189 10.63 4.31 10.13
CA GLY A 189 10.15 5.22 9.10
C GLY A 189 8.77 5.73 9.46
N ALA A 190 8.35 6.82 8.83
CA ALA A 190 6.98 7.28 8.94
C ALA A 190 6.12 6.50 7.93
N VAL A 191 5.29 5.58 8.42
CA VAL A 191 4.19 5.01 7.64
C VAL A 191 2.97 5.87 7.95
N CYS A 192 2.35 6.47 6.92
CA CYS A 192 1.16 7.32 7.08
C CYS A 192 1.34 8.47 8.10
N GLY A 193 2.56 8.99 8.28
CA GLY A 193 2.86 10.09 9.21
C GLY A 193 2.97 9.69 10.69
N LEU A 194 2.88 8.40 11.03
CA LEU A 194 3.01 7.90 12.40
C LEU A 194 4.39 7.25 12.63
N GLN A 195 5.03 7.54 13.76
CA GLN A 195 6.18 6.76 14.25
C GLN A 195 5.66 5.53 14.99
N ILE A 196 6.03 4.33 14.54
CA ILE A 196 5.55 3.07 15.11
C ILE A 196 6.75 2.17 15.50
N ILE A 197 6.70 1.60 16.71
CA ILE A 197 7.58 0.52 17.17
C ILE A 197 6.91 -0.80 16.77
N CYS A 198 7.23 -1.32 15.58
CA CYS A 198 6.68 -2.56 15.02
C CYS A 198 7.55 -3.80 15.34
N ARG A 199 7.02 -4.76 16.12
CA ARG A 199 7.50 -6.17 16.07
C ARG A 199 7.22 -6.85 14.72
N SER A 200 6.49 -6.16 13.85
CA SER A 200 6.14 -6.56 12.49
C SER A 200 6.99 -5.85 11.44
N ILE A 201 6.98 -6.42 10.24
CA ILE A 201 7.50 -5.81 9.02
C ILE A 201 6.33 -5.28 8.21
N ILE A 202 6.36 -3.99 7.90
CA ILE A 202 5.37 -3.34 7.05
C ILE A 202 5.97 -3.14 5.66
N PHE A 203 5.25 -3.58 4.64
CA PHE A 203 5.54 -3.32 3.24
C PHE A 203 4.53 -2.29 2.75
N ALA A 204 4.97 -1.11 2.36
CA ALA A 204 4.09 -0.06 1.87
C ALA A 204 4.68 0.67 0.67
N GLY A 205 3.82 1.23 -0.16
CA GLY A 205 4.20 2.01 -1.32
C GLY A 205 2.98 2.48 -2.10
N ALA A 206 3.19 2.89 -3.34
CA ALA A 206 2.13 3.23 -4.26
C ALA A 206 2.38 2.65 -5.65
N PHE A 207 1.33 2.18 -6.32
CA PHE A 207 1.37 1.96 -7.75
C PHE A 207 1.07 3.28 -8.47
N GLN A 208 1.87 3.58 -9.49
CA GLN A 208 1.67 4.72 -10.37
C GLN A 208 0.94 4.25 -11.63
N LEU A 209 -0.31 4.65 -11.79
CA LEU A 209 -1.09 4.41 -13.00
C LEU A 209 -0.55 5.25 -14.18
N PRO A 210 -0.65 4.75 -15.43
CA PRO A 210 -0.16 5.47 -16.60
C PRO A 210 -0.92 6.78 -16.84
N ALA A 211 -0.27 7.72 -17.51
CA ALA A 211 -0.95 8.88 -18.08
C ALA A 211 -1.76 8.45 -19.31
N ILE A 212 -2.77 9.26 -19.66
CA ILE A 212 -3.31 9.24 -21.01
C ILE A 212 -2.32 9.96 -21.96
N SER A 213 -2.04 9.36 -23.10
CA SER A 213 -1.25 10.01 -24.16
C SER A 213 -2.16 10.99 -24.89
N SER A 214 -1.87 12.29 -24.83
CA SER A 214 -2.55 13.28 -25.67
C SER A 214 -1.92 13.28 -27.06
N THR A 215 -2.63 12.76 -28.06
CA THR A 215 -2.34 13.03 -29.49
C THR A 215 -3.21 14.16 -29.98
#